data_AF-A0A3S4LVD5-F1
#
_entry.id   AF-A0A3S4LVD5-F1
#
_cell.length_a   1.000
_cell.length_b   1.000
_cell.length_c   1.000
_cell.angle_alpha   90.00
_cell.angle_beta   90.00
_cell.angle_gamma   90.00
#
_symmetry.space_group_name_H-M   'P 1'
#
loop_
_entity.id
_entity.type
_entity.pdbx_description
1 polymer ?
#
loop_
_entity_poly.entity_id
_entity_poly.type
_entity_poly.pdbx_seq_one_letter_code
_entity_poly.pdbx_strand_id
1 'polypeptide(L)'
;MFIMSISAWYLLRGREREVALRSFAIGSVFGTLAILGTLQLGDSSAYEVAQIQPVKLAAMEGEWQTEPAPAPFHLIAWPQQEQERNAFAVKIPALLGILATHSLDTPVPGLKNLMDDALPRLKRGREAWLLMKEIAQGNRSPQVLNGVSRR
;
A
#
# COMPACT_ATOMS: atom_id res chain seq x y z
N MET A 1 21.69 -11.47 4.15
CA MET A 1 21.14 -12.79 3.76
C MET A 1 22.08 -13.63 2.90
N PHE A 2 22.54 -13.16 1.73
CA PHE A 2 23.38 -13.96 0.82
C PHE A 2 24.65 -14.54 1.48
N ILE A 3 25.49 -13.68 2.06
CA ILE A 3 26.75 -14.10 2.73
C ILE A 3 26.45 -15.11 3.85
N MET A 4 25.49 -14.80 4.73
CA MET A 4 25.08 -15.72 5.80
C MET A 4 24.62 -17.08 5.28
N SER A 5 23.89 -17.11 4.15
CA SER A 5 23.36 -18.34 3.58
C SER A 5 24.48 -19.24 3.05
N ILE A 6 25.46 -18.66 2.34
CA ILE A 6 26.63 -19.40 1.85
C ILE A 6 27.52 -19.84 3.01
N SER A 7 27.78 -18.96 3.98
CA SER A 7 28.55 -19.31 5.18
C SER A 7 27.89 -20.43 5.97
N ALA A 8 26.56 -20.40 6.15
CA ALA A 8 25.82 -21.48 6.80
C ALA A 8 25.95 -22.80 6.02
N TRP A 9 25.88 -22.76 4.68
CA TRP A 9 26.10 -23.94 3.85
C TRP A 9 27.52 -24.51 4.00
N TYR A 10 28.56 -23.67 4.08
CA TYR A 10 29.95 -24.10 4.30
C TYR A 10 30.12 -24.76 5.66
N LEU A 11 29.50 -24.21 6.70
CA LEU A 11 29.51 -24.78 8.04
C LEU A 11 28.82 -26.16 8.08
N LEU A 12 27.67 -26.31 7.41
CA LEU A 12 26.96 -27.59 7.30
C LEU A 12 27.77 -28.66 6.56
N ARG A 13 28.59 -28.26 5.58
CA ARG A 13 29.45 -29.17 4.81
C ARG A 13 30.83 -29.38 5.44
N GLY A 14 31.11 -28.75 6.58
CA GLY A 14 32.41 -28.83 7.24
C GLY A 14 33.58 -28.22 6.44
N ARG A 15 33.29 -27.30 5.50
CA ARG A 15 34.29 -26.66 4.62
C ARG A 15 34.66 -25.28 5.16
N GLU A 16 35.94 -24.90 5.07
CA GLU A 16 36.41 -23.54 5.35
C GLU A 16 35.84 -22.92 6.65
N ARG A 17 35.83 -23.71 7.73
CA ARG A 17 35.06 -23.43 8.96
C ARG A 17 35.41 -22.08 9.58
N GLU A 18 36.68 -21.71 9.59
CA GLU A 18 37.14 -20.46 10.20
C GLU A 18 36.64 -19.22 9.43
N VAL A 19 36.76 -19.23 8.10
CA VAL A 19 36.25 -18.16 7.25
C VAL A 19 34.72 -18.09 7.36
N ALA A 20 34.05 -19.24 7.26
CA ALA A 20 32.61 -19.32 7.32
C ALA A 20 32.03 -18.80 8.65
N LEU A 21 32.64 -19.14 9.80
CA LEU A 21 32.21 -18.63 11.11
C LEU A 21 32.35 -17.11 11.20
N ARG A 22 33.50 -16.56 10.78
CA ARG A 22 33.75 -15.11 10.84
C ARG A 22 32.79 -14.34 9.91
N SER A 23 32.61 -14.82 8.67
CA SER A 23 31.68 -14.23 7.71
C SER A 23 30.23 -14.32 8.18
N PHE A 24 29.83 -15.44 8.79
CA PHE A 24 28.49 -15.60 9.34
C PHE A 24 28.25 -14.64 10.51
N ALA A 25 29.20 -14.49 11.43
CA ALA A 25 29.09 -13.59 12.57
C ALA A 25 28.88 -12.13 12.11
N ILE A 26 29.76 -11.61 11.24
CA ILE A 26 29.63 -10.25 10.69
C ILE A 26 28.31 -10.09 9.92
N GLY A 27 27.98 -11.08 9.08
CA GLY A 27 26.74 -11.09 8.31
C GLY A 27 25.49 -11.07 9.20
N SER A 28 25.51 -11.77 10.33
CA SER A 28 24.38 -11.83 11.28
C SER A 28 24.15 -10.50 11.99
N VAL A 29 25.22 -9.82 12.42
CA VAL A 29 25.11 -8.51 13.07
C VAL A 29 24.58 -7.48 12.08
N PHE A 30 25.21 -7.36 10.91
CA PHE A 30 24.74 -6.43 9.88
C PHE A 30 23.33 -6.76 9.39
N GLY A 31 23.04 -8.05 9.17
CA GLY A 31 21.73 -8.51 8.75
C GLY A 31 20.64 -8.18 9.76
N THR A 32 20.91 -8.35 11.06
CA THR A 32 19.96 -7.99 12.12
C THR A 32 19.67 -6.49 12.15
N LEU A 33 20.72 -5.67 12.09
CA LEU A 33 20.57 -4.21 12.02
C LEU A 33 19.79 -3.76 10.77
N ALA A 34 20.07 -4.38 9.62
CA ALA A 34 19.37 -4.11 8.38
C ALA A 34 17.88 -4.47 8.49
N ILE A 35 17.52 -5.63 9.07
CA ILE A 35 16.13 -6.04 9.27
C ILE A 35 15.38 -5.01 10.12
N LEU A 36 15.96 -4.62 11.26
CA LEU A 36 15.35 -3.62 12.15
C LEU A 36 15.14 -2.28 11.43
N GLY A 37 16.14 -1.83 10.66
CA GLY A 37 16.03 -0.62 9.85
C GLY A 37 14.91 -0.72 8.80
N THR A 38 14.84 -1.84 8.08
CA THR A 38 13.80 -2.05 7.05
C THR A 38 12.40 -2.16 7.64
N LEU A 39 12.24 -2.73 8.84
CA LEU A 39 10.95 -2.81 9.53
C LEU A 39 10.46 -1.41 9.90
N GLN A 40 11.34 -0.58 10.48
CA GLN A 40 11.00 0.78 10.87
C GLN A 40 10.66 1.66 9.67
N LEU A 41 11.49 1.64 8.62
CA LEU A 41 11.22 2.40 7.41
C LEU A 41 9.98 1.88 6.68
N GLY A 42 9.73 0.57 6.73
CA GLY A 42 8.53 -0.06 6.17
C GLY A 42 7.26 0.45 6.84
N ASP A 43 7.22 0.49 8.17
CA ASP A 43 6.09 1.04 8.93
C ASP A 43 5.85 2.52 8.60
N SER A 44 6.90 3.34 8.61
CA SER A 44 6.78 4.76 8.27
C SER A 44 6.27 4.99 6.85
N SER A 45 6.71 4.18 5.88
CA SER A 45 6.22 4.23 4.51
C SER A 45 4.75 3.79 4.40
N ALA A 46 4.35 2.73 5.13
CA ALA A 46 2.97 2.27 5.16
C ALA A 46 2.03 3.33 5.74
N TYR A 47 2.43 3.97 6.85
CA TYR A 47 1.72 5.09 7.46
C TYR A 47 1.57 6.28 6.50
N GLU A 48 2.62 6.66 5.77
CA GLU A 48 2.55 7.72 4.77
C GLU A 48 1.59 7.37 3.62
N VAL A 49 1.64 6.13 3.13
CA VAL A 49 0.72 5.64 2.09
C VAL A 49 -0.73 5.66 2.58
N ALA A 50 -0.98 5.30 3.84
CA ALA A 50 -2.32 5.36 4.44
C ALA A 50 -2.91 6.78 4.39
N GLN A 51 -2.08 7.80 4.61
CA GLN A 51 -2.53 9.19 4.61
C GLN A 51 -2.67 9.78 3.20
N ILE A 52 -1.69 9.55 2.32
CA ILE A 52 -1.66 10.19 1.00
C ILE A 52 -2.48 9.39 -0.03
N GLN A 53 -2.46 8.06 0.07
CA GLN A 53 -3.04 7.16 -0.93
C GLN A 53 -3.85 6.03 -0.27
N PRO A 54 -4.90 6.37 0.52
CA PRO A 54 -5.70 5.39 1.24
C PRO A 54 -6.35 4.34 0.33
N VAL A 55 -6.64 4.69 -0.94
CA VAL A 55 -7.20 3.76 -1.94
C VAL A 55 -6.26 2.57 -2.17
N LYS A 56 -4.95 2.80 -2.24
CA LYS A 56 -3.98 1.73 -2.47
C LYS A 56 -3.93 0.79 -1.28
N LEU A 57 -3.91 1.34 -0.07
CA LEU A 57 -3.90 0.56 1.16
C LEU A 57 -5.19 -0.28 1.28
N ALA A 58 -6.36 0.35 1.13
CA ALA A 58 -7.64 -0.35 1.19
C ALA A 58 -7.76 -1.44 0.11
N ALA A 59 -7.21 -1.22 -1.09
CA ALA A 59 -7.15 -2.24 -2.13
C ALA A 59 -6.22 -3.40 -1.78
N MET A 60 -5.05 -3.11 -1.21
CA MET A 60 -4.08 -4.13 -0.78
C MET A 60 -4.63 -4.99 0.36
N GLU A 61 -5.30 -4.38 1.32
CA GLU A 61 -5.96 -5.08 2.43
C GLU A 61 -7.27 -5.75 1.99
N GLY A 62 -7.82 -5.41 0.82
CA GLY A 62 -9.14 -5.89 0.41
C GLY A 62 -10.27 -5.36 1.31
N GLU A 63 -10.14 -4.11 1.78
CA GLU A 63 -11.13 -3.45 2.63
C GLU A 63 -12.17 -2.70 1.80
N TRP A 64 -13.36 -3.28 1.71
CA TRP A 64 -14.45 -2.76 0.89
C TRP A 64 -15.22 -1.64 1.58
N GLN A 65 -15.47 -1.82 2.88
CA GLN A 65 -16.23 -0.90 3.73
C GLN A 65 -15.29 -0.23 4.72
N THR A 66 -15.68 0.94 5.21
CA THR A 66 -14.92 1.62 6.27
C THR A 66 -15.02 0.81 7.54
N GLU A 67 -13.86 0.37 8.04
CA GLU A 67 -13.78 -0.41 9.27
C GLU A 67 -13.73 0.55 10.47
N PRO A 68 -14.63 0.38 11.46
CA PRO A 68 -14.60 1.19 12.67
C PRO A 68 -13.35 0.86 13.49
N ALA A 69 -12.94 1.83 14.31
CA ALA A 69 -11.85 1.62 15.23
C ALA A 69 -12.26 0.62 16.35
N PRO A 70 -11.41 -0.33 16.75
CA PRO A 70 -10.07 -0.59 16.23
C PRO A 70 -10.08 -1.45 14.95
N ALA A 71 -9.54 -0.92 13.86
CA ALA A 71 -9.61 -1.55 12.55
C ALA A 71 -8.78 -2.85 12.47
N PRO A 72 -9.35 -3.97 11.98
CA PRO A 72 -8.64 -5.25 11.87
C PRO A 72 -7.71 -5.28 10.64
N PHE A 73 -6.61 -6.03 10.74
CA PHE A 73 -5.70 -6.32 9.61
C PHE A 73 -6.05 -7.65 8.95
N HIS A 74 -6.08 -7.70 7.62
CA HIS A 74 -6.31 -8.93 6.89
C HIS A 74 -4.99 -9.68 6.68
N LEU A 75 -4.71 -10.67 7.54
CA LEU A 75 -3.53 -11.53 7.38
C LEU A 75 -3.60 -12.33 6.06
N ILE A 76 -4.78 -12.82 5.73
CA ILE A 76 -5.10 -13.49 4.47
C ILE A 76 -6.53 -13.09 4.09
N ALA A 77 -6.76 -12.64 2.87
CA ALA A 77 -8.11 -12.39 2.35
C ALA A 77 -8.24 -12.90 0.92
N TRP A 78 -9.42 -13.44 0.58
CA TRP A 78 -9.79 -13.82 -0.78
C TRP A 78 -10.87 -12.87 -1.30
N PRO A 79 -10.52 -11.84 -2.06
CA PRO A 79 -11.47 -10.83 -2.52
C PRO A 79 -12.35 -11.35 -3.67
N GLN A 80 -13.64 -11.01 -3.64
CA GLN A 80 -14.58 -11.18 -4.73
C GLN A 80 -15.05 -9.81 -5.22
N GLN A 81 -14.44 -9.34 -6.31
CA GLN A 81 -14.68 -7.99 -6.85
C GLN A 81 -16.16 -7.76 -7.22
N GLU A 82 -16.80 -8.74 -7.86
CA GLU A 82 -18.19 -8.62 -8.34
C GLU A 82 -19.19 -8.38 -7.21
N GLN A 83 -18.89 -8.87 -6.01
CA GLN A 83 -19.75 -8.80 -4.84
C GLN A 83 -19.23 -7.78 -3.81
N GLU A 84 -18.12 -7.11 -4.11
CA GLU A 84 -17.46 -6.12 -3.27
C GLU A 84 -17.31 -6.60 -1.81
N ARG A 85 -16.86 -7.85 -1.66
CA ARG A 85 -16.67 -8.51 -0.36
C ARG A 85 -15.53 -9.51 -0.42
N ASN A 86 -15.03 -9.90 0.75
CA ASN A 86 -14.09 -11.00 0.87
C ASN A 86 -14.85 -12.31 1.11
N ALA A 87 -14.58 -13.33 0.29
CA ALA A 87 -15.18 -14.67 0.44
C ALA A 87 -14.67 -15.36 1.71
N PHE A 88 -13.43 -15.07 2.05
CA PHE A 88 -12.72 -15.60 3.19
C PHE A 88 -11.72 -14.56 3.67
N ALA A 89 -11.57 -14.39 4.99
CA ALA A 89 -10.55 -13.54 5.57
C ALA A 89 -10.13 -14.06 6.95
N VAL A 90 -8.81 -14.08 7.19
CA VAL A 90 -8.22 -14.25 8.52
C VAL A 90 -7.81 -12.87 9.00
N LYS A 91 -8.47 -12.38 10.04
CA LYS A 91 -8.26 -11.04 10.57
C LYS A 91 -7.42 -11.08 11.86
N ILE A 92 -6.51 -10.13 12.02
CA ILE A 92 -5.86 -9.82 13.31
C ILE A 92 -6.53 -8.54 13.84
N PRO A 93 -7.21 -8.59 15.01
CA PRO A 93 -7.88 -7.42 15.56
C PRO A 93 -6.91 -6.25 15.79
N ALA A 94 -7.38 -5.02 15.57
CA ALA A 94 -6.69 -3.76 15.86
C ALA A 94 -5.38 -3.45 15.13
N LEU A 95 -4.76 -4.45 14.48
CA LEU A 95 -3.43 -4.31 13.90
C LEU A 95 -3.39 -3.30 12.74
N LEU A 96 -4.44 -3.21 11.92
CA LEU A 96 -4.47 -2.25 10.82
C LEU A 96 -4.59 -0.82 11.33
N GLY A 97 -5.39 -0.58 12.37
CA GLY A 97 -5.44 0.73 13.03
C GLY A 97 -4.05 1.17 13.52
N ILE A 98 -3.32 0.27 14.15
CA ILE A 98 -1.93 0.53 14.61
C ILE A 98 -1.04 0.85 13.41
N LEU A 99 -1.00 0.01 12.36
CA LEU A 99 -0.08 0.19 11.24
C LEU A 99 -0.42 1.39 10.34
N ALA A 100 -1.70 1.64 10.09
CA ALA A 100 -2.16 2.65 9.14
C ALA A 100 -2.32 4.04 9.79
N THR A 101 -2.64 4.08 11.08
CA THR A 101 -3.00 5.34 11.76
C THR A 101 -2.23 5.60 13.06
N HIS A 102 -1.38 4.66 13.49
CA HIS A 102 -0.73 4.68 14.82
C HIS A 102 -1.73 4.91 15.97
N SER A 103 -2.97 4.44 15.81
CA SER A 103 -4.09 4.69 16.74
C SER A 103 -5.03 3.48 16.80
N LEU A 104 -5.68 3.32 17.94
CA LEU A 104 -6.74 2.33 18.15
C LEU A 104 -8.15 2.92 18.00
N ASP A 105 -8.24 4.24 17.86
CA ASP A 105 -9.50 5.00 17.89
C ASP A 105 -9.85 5.63 16.54
N THR A 106 -8.96 5.51 15.56
CA THR A 106 -9.16 6.08 14.22
C THR A 106 -9.74 5.04 13.26
N PRO A 107 -10.89 5.30 12.62
CA PRO A 107 -11.44 4.41 11.61
C PRO A 107 -10.58 4.41 10.33
N VAL A 108 -10.55 3.29 9.63
CA VAL A 108 -9.80 3.16 8.36
C VAL A 108 -10.79 3.18 7.19
N PRO A 109 -10.65 4.12 6.24
CA PRO A 109 -11.61 4.27 5.15
C PRO A 109 -11.54 3.09 4.17
N GLY A 110 -12.70 2.54 3.81
CA GLY A 110 -12.81 1.46 2.85
C GLY A 110 -12.93 1.94 1.41
N LEU A 111 -12.75 1.01 0.46
CA LEU A 111 -12.78 1.27 -0.98
C LEU A 111 -14.05 1.99 -1.45
N LYS A 112 -15.23 1.64 -0.92
CA LYS A 112 -16.50 2.27 -1.34
C LYS A 112 -16.51 3.76 -1.06
N ASN A 113 -16.24 4.17 0.18
CA ASN A 113 -16.20 5.57 0.57
C ASN A 113 -15.13 6.34 -0.22
N LEU A 114 -13.96 5.74 -0.39
CA LEU A 114 -12.87 6.36 -1.15
C LEU A 114 -13.20 6.52 -2.64
N MET A 115 -13.92 5.56 -3.23
CA MET A 115 -14.38 5.63 -4.61
C MET A 115 -15.45 6.71 -4.77
N ASP A 116 -16.40 6.79 -3.85
CA ASP A 116 -17.46 7.82 -3.87
C ASP A 116 -16.87 9.24 -3.81
N ASP A 117 -15.80 9.46 -3.04
CA ASP A 117 -15.09 10.75 -2.98
C ASP A 117 -14.29 11.05 -4.26
N ALA A 118 -13.76 10.02 -4.92
CA ALA A 118 -12.94 10.14 -6.13
C ALA A 118 -13.78 10.29 -7.41
N LEU A 119 -14.94 9.64 -7.49
CA LEU A 119 -15.80 9.57 -8.67
C LEU A 119 -16.19 10.95 -9.23
N PRO A 120 -16.62 11.95 -8.42
CA PRO A 120 -16.90 13.29 -8.92
C PRO A 120 -15.67 13.95 -9.56
N ARG A 121 -14.47 13.73 -9.00
CA ARG A 121 -13.22 14.29 -9.53
C ARG A 121 -12.86 13.66 -10.87
N LEU A 122 -13.02 12.34 -11.00
CA LEU A 122 -12.80 11.62 -12.24
C LEU A 122 -13.77 12.04 -13.34
N LYS A 123 -15.07 12.18 -13.02
CA LYS A 123 -16.08 12.70 -13.97
C LYS A 123 -15.68 14.09 -14.47
N ARG A 124 -15.29 14.99 -13.56
CA ARG A 124 -14.83 16.34 -13.91
C ARG A 124 -13.59 16.32 -14.79
N GLY A 125 -12.61 15.48 -14.47
CA GLY A 125 -11.37 15.34 -15.26
C GLY A 125 -11.63 14.80 -16.67
N ARG A 126 -12.51 13.80 -16.80
CA ARG A 126 -12.92 13.27 -18.11
C ARG A 126 -13.61 14.32 -18.97
N GLU A 127 -14.54 15.08 -18.40
CA GLU A 127 -15.21 16.18 -19.12
C GLU A 127 -14.21 17.24 -19.58
N ALA A 128 -13.29 17.67 -18.72
CA ALA A 128 -12.24 18.62 -19.09
C ALA A 128 -11.35 18.09 -20.22
N TRP A 129 -10.97 16.81 -20.15
CA TRP A 129 -10.19 16.15 -21.19
C TRP A 129 -10.93 16.12 -22.54
N LEU A 130 -12.24 15.84 -22.54
CA LEU A 130 -13.06 15.85 -23.75
C LEU A 130 -13.11 17.25 -24.38
N LEU A 131 -13.30 18.30 -23.57
CA LEU A 131 -13.29 19.68 -24.06
C LEU A 131 -11.92 20.08 -24.62
N MET A 132 -10.83 19.68 -23.96
CA MET A 132 -9.47 19.91 -24.49
C MET A 132 -9.25 19.20 -25.83
N LYS A 133 -9.78 17.98 -25.98
CA LYS A 133 -9.71 17.24 -27.24
C LYS A 133 -10.48 17.95 -28.36
N GLU A 134 -11.65 18.53 -28.07
CA GLU A 134 -12.39 19.33 -29.03
C GLU A 134 -11.62 20.60 -29.47
N ILE A 135 -10.98 21.29 -28.51
CA ILE A 135 -10.12 22.44 -28.81
C ILE A 135 -8.95 22.02 -29.71
N ALA A 136 -8.32 20.88 -29.42
CA ALA A 136 -7.22 20.34 -30.21
C ALA A 136 -7.66 19.96 -31.64
N GLN A 137 -8.91 19.55 -31.83
CA GLN A 137 -9.52 19.28 -33.12
C GLN A 137 -10.01 20.54 -33.86
N GLY A 138 -9.81 21.74 -33.28
CA GLY A 138 -10.12 23.01 -33.89
C GLY A 138 -11.47 23.63 -33.48
N ASN A 139 -12.27 22.96 -32.64
CA ASN A 139 -13.50 23.53 -32.11
C ASN A 139 -13.19 24.54 -30.98
N ARG A 140 -13.19 25.83 -31.34
CA ARG A 140 -12.97 26.96 -30.41
C ARG A 140 -14.25 27.73 -30.09
N SER A 141 -15.39 27.06 -30.11
CA SER A 141 -16.65 27.69 -29.76
C SER A 141 -16.58 28.30 -28.33
N PRO A 142 -17.21 29.47 -28.08
CA PRO A 142 -17.18 30.11 -26.76
C PRO A 142 -17.67 29.19 -25.63
N GLN A 143 -18.57 28.26 -25.94
CA GLN A 143 -19.08 27.25 -25.01
C GLN A 143 -17.97 26.30 -24.54
N VAL A 144 -17.13 25.82 -25.45
CA VAL A 144 -16.03 24.88 -25.15
C VAL A 144 -14.91 25.58 -24.37
N LEU A 145 -14.52 26.78 -24.79
CA LEU A 145 -13.46 27.56 -24.13
C LEU A 145 -13.86 27.98 -22.70
N ASN A 146 -15.10 28.43 -22.51
CA ASN A 146 -15.62 28.78 -21.20
C ASN A 146 -15.84 27.55 -20.31
N GLY A 147 -16.12 26.38 -20.90
CA GLY A 147 -16.25 25.11 -20.18
C GLY A 147 -14.94 24.65 -19.54
N VAL A 148 -13.79 24.95 -20.16
CA VAL A 148 -12.46 24.68 -19.59
C VAL A 148 -12.05 25.74 -18.57
N SER A 149 -12.35 27.02 -18.81
CA SER A 149 -11.90 28.13 -17.94
C SER A 149 -12.70 28.31 -16.64
N ARG A 150 -13.91 27.74 -16.53
CA ARG A 150 -14.79 27.89 -15.34
C ARG A 150 -14.49 26.89 -14.22
N ARG A 151 -13.37 26.16 -14.29
CA ARG A 151 -12.99 25.12 -13.32
C ARG A 151 -11.63 25.38 -12.71
#